data_AF-A0A959D8U8-F1
#
_entry.id   AF-A0A959D8U8-F1
#
_cell.length_a   1.000
_cell.length_b   1.000
_cell.length_c   1.000
_cell.angle_alpha   90.00
_cell.angle_beta   90.00
_cell.angle_gamma   90.00
#
_symmetry.space_group_name_H-M   'P 1'
#
loop_
_entity.id
_entity.type
_entity.pdbx_description
1 polymer ?
#
loop_
_entity_poly.entity_id
_entity_poly.type
_entity_poly.pdbx_seq_one_letter_code
_entity_poly.pdbx_strand_id
1 'polypeptide(L)'
;MKFFYATLILAALLSLTSCVSIGRESFIRNPEYSPNKTIKVVNVNTNDLILGRIEHHLIENGLPVISDNYLRGALPTGLSTTVHSPDTTFTVPQFHSVSLQLFDDQPADYILRYEYKSADAYNYQAFSYFNARLVNTRTGSFDASFIFSQGHGLERRSVDQVLSMFARELAGR
;
A
#
# COMPACT_ATOMS: atom_id res chain seq x y z
N MET A 1 -41.57 -33.62 -24.61
CA MET A 1 -40.33 -33.86 -23.83
C MET A 1 -39.07 -33.16 -24.37
N LYS A 2 -39.06 -32.49 -25.53
CA LYS A 2 -37.85 -31.79 -26.05
C LYS A 2 -37.65 -30.36 -25.52
N PHE A 3 -38.70 -29.70 -25.01
CA PHE A 3 -38.64 -28.33 -24.49
C PHE A 3 -38.01 -28.19 -23.09
N PHE A 4 -37.99 -29.27 -22.29
CA PHE A 4 -37.43 -29.24 -20.93
C PHE A 4 -35.90 -29.22 -20.88
N TYR A 5 -35.23 -29.73 -21.92
CA TYR A 5 -33.76 -29.74 -21.96
C TYR A 5 -33.19 -28.37 -22.35
N ALA A 6 -33.88 -27.62 -23.21
CA ALA A 6 -33.42 -26.31 -23.65
C ALA A 6 -33.46 -25.26 -22.52
N THR A 7 -34.48 -25.32 -21.66
CA THR A 7 -34.60 -24.41 -20.51
C THR A 7 -33.57 -24.72 -19.41
N LEU A 8 -33.21 -26.00 -19.23
CA LEU A 8 -32.25 -26.44 -18.22
C LEU A 8 -30.81 -26.06 -18.59
N ILE A 9 -30.46 -26.10 -19.89
CA ILE A 9 -29.16 -25.64 -20.40
C ILE A 9 -29.04 -24.10 -20.30
N LEU A 10 -30.12 -23.36 -20.58
CA LEU A 10 -30.10 -21.90 -20.48
C LEU A 10 -29.97 -21.43 -19.01
N ALA A 11 -30.62 -22.12 -18.07
CA ALA A 11 -30.49 -21.84 -16.63
C ALA A 11 -29.07 -22.14 -16.10
N ALA A 12 -28.41 -23.18 -16.63
CA ALA A 12 -27.02 -23.52 -16.28
C ALA A 12 -25.98 -22.53 -16.87
N LEU A 13 -26.28 -21.90 -18.01
CA LEU A 13 -25.43 -20.86 -18.59
C LEU A 13 -25.59 -19.51 -17.86
N LEU A 14 -26.80 -19.20 -17.37
CA LEU A 14 -27.06 -17.97 -16.63
C LEU A 14 -26.49 -17.99 -15.21
N SER A 15 -26.37 -19.16 -14.57
CA SER A 15 -25.77 -19.30 -13.23
C SER A 15 -24.24 -19.18 -13.20
N LEU A 16 -23.56 -19.17 -14.36
CA LEU A 16 -22.12 -18.90 -14.46
C LEU A 16 -21.78 -17.40 -14.46
N THR A 17 -22.77 -16.51 -14.49
CA THR A 17 -22.56 -15.08 -14.19
C THR A 17 -22.42 -14.83 -12.69
N SER A 18 -21.52 -15.59 -12.06
CA SER A 18 -21.09 -15.31 -10.71
C SER A 18 -20.50 -13.89 -10.69
N CYS A 19 -21.10 -13.04 -9.87
CA CYS A 19 -20.70 -11.66 -9.66
C CYS A 19 -19.31 -11.69 -8.99
N VAL A 20 -18.25 -11.73 -9.79
CA VAL A 20 -16.89 -11.63 -9.26
C VAL A 20 -16.74 -10.21 -8.72
N SER A 21 -16.61 -10.09 -7.40
CA SER A 21 -16.31 -8.82 -6.74
C SER A 21 -14.88 -8.41 -7.07
N ILE A 22 -14.69 -7.85 -8.28
CA ILE A 22 -13.45 -7.18 -8.67
C ILE A 22 -13.27 -5.99 -7.73
N GLY A 23 -12.05 -5.78 -7.22
CA GLY A 23 -11.73 -4.68 -6.30
C GLY A 23 -12.25 -3.33 -6.80
N ARG A 24 -12.68 -2.47 -5.87
CA ARG A 24 -13.10 -1.10 -6.15
C ARG A 24 -11.91 -0.17 -6.05
N GLU A 25 -11.68 0.60 -7.10
CA GLU A 25 -10.71 1.69 -7.13
C GLU A 25 -11.39 3.01 -7.46
N SER A 26 -10.81 4.10 -6.99
CA SER A 26 -11.19 5.46 -7.38
C SER A 26 -9.94 6.34 -7.33
N PHE A 27 -9.76 7.15 -8.36
CA PHE A 27 -8.73 8.16 -8.42
C PHE A 27 -9.37 9.52 -8.69
N ILE A 28 -8.99 10.51 -7.88
CA ILE A 28 -9.46 11.89 -7.99
C ILE A 28 -8.24 12.79 -8.02
N ARG A 29 -8.17 13.69 -9.00
CA ARG A 29 -7.12 14.70 -9.13
C ARG A 29 -7.71 16.10 -9.25
N ASN A 30 -7.09 17.05 -8.57
CA ASN A 30 -7.35 18.47 -8.75
C ASN A 30 -6.81 18.91 -10.12
N PRO A 31 -7.52 19.76 -10.89
CA PRO A 31 -7.00 20.33 -12.14
C PRO A 31 -5.63 21.02 -12.02
N GLU A 32 -5.29 21.54 -10.84
CA GLU A 32 -4.01 22.23 -10.57
C GLU A 32 -2.85 21.26 -10.25
N TYR A 33 -3.13 19.96 -10.15
CA TYR A 33 -2.12 18.94 -9.93
C TYR A 33 -1.09 18.90 -11.07
N SER A 34 0.19 18.76 -10.73
CA SER A 34 1.26 18.61 -11.69
C SER A 34 2.16 17.41 -11.36
N PRO A 35 2.39 16.46 -12.29
CA PRO A 35 3.23 15.29 -12.07
C PRO A 35 4.73 15.59 -12.02
N ASN A 36 5.15 16.79 -12.46
CA ASN A 36 6.57 17.18 -12.51
C ASN A 36 7.09 17.77 -11.19
N LYS A 37 6.24 17.84 -10.17
CA LYS A 37 6.58 18.37 -8.84
C LYS A 37 7.10 17.27 -7.94
N THR A 38 7.92 17.65 -6.97
CA THR A 38 8.58 16.70 -6.06
C THR A 38 7.61 16.11 -5.05
N ILE A 39 7.70 14.79 -4.83
CA ILE A 39 6.87 14.04 -3.89
C ILE A 39 7.76 13.46 -2.79
N LYS A 40 7.46 13.75 -1.53
CA LYS A 40 8.02 13.04 -0.38
C LYS A 40 6.98 12.06 0.15
N VAL A 41 7.34 10.78 0.23
CA VAL A 41 6.46 9.74 0.80
C VAL A 41 6.65 9.74 2.31
N VAL A 42 5.57 9.93 3.05
CA VAL A 42 5.63 9.95 4.51
C VAL A 42 4.86 8.76 5.04
N ASN A 43 5.59 7.85 5.66
CA ASN A 43 5.00 6.73 6.36
C ASN A 43 4.51 7.13 7.76
N VAL A 44 3.29 6.69 8.06
CA VAL A 44 2.64 6.83 9.37
C VAL A 44 2.73 5.57 10.24
N ASN A 45 3.25 4.46 9.70
CA ASN A 45 3.37 3.15 10.34
C ASN A 45 4.82 2.82 10.76
N THR A 46 5.03 1.83 11.63
CA THR A 46 6.34 1.59 12.28
C THR A 46 7.27 0.59 11.58
N ASN A 47 6.80 -0.20 10.61
CA ASN A 47 7.59 -1.18 9.84
C ASN A 47 7.32 -1.02 8.35
N ASP A 48 8.35 -0.80 7.52
CA ASP A 48 8.11 -0.08 6.27
C ASP A 48 8.70 -0.67 4.98
N LEU A 49 8.31 -1.90 4.69
CA LEU A 49 8.51 -2.48 3.35
C LEU A 49 7.61 -1.84 2.28
N ILE A 50 6.54 -1.14 2.68
CA ILE A 50 5.56 -0.56 1.75
C ILE A 50 6.00 0.82 1.26
N LEU A 51 6.60 1.68 2.09
CA LEU A 51 7.16 2.96 1.62
C LEU A 51 8.17 2.75 0.50
N GLY A 52 9.14 1.84 0.70
CA GLY A 52 10.15 1.57 -0.33
C GLY A 52 9.53 1.09 -1.65
N ARG A 53 8.45 0.29 -1.58
CA ARG A 53 7.70 -0.11 -2.78
C ARG A 53 6.95 1.06 -3.42
N ILE A 54 6.30 1.92 -2.63
CA ILE A 54 5.62 3.10 -3.15
C ILE A 54 6.64 4.00 -3.87
N GLU A 55 7.75 4.34 -3.21
CA GLU A 55 8.82 5.17 -3.81
C GLU A 55 9.32 4.56 -5.12
N HIS A 56 9.59 3.24 -5.12
CA HIS A 56 10.01 2.52 -6.32
C HIS A 56 9.00 2.67 -7.47
N HIS A 57 7.71 2.38 -7.24
CA HIS A 57 6.67 2.48 -8.28
C HIS A 57 6.51 3.93 -8.78
N LEU A 58 6.63 4.93 -7.92
CA LEU A 58 6.58 6.34 -8.32
C LEU A 58 7.78 6.70 -9.23
N ILE A 59 8.99 6.29 -8.86
CA ILE A 59 10.21 6.52 -9.63
C ILE A 59 10.15 5.81 -10.99
N GLU A 60 9.69 4.55 -11.02
CA GLU A 60 9.51 3.79 -12.27
C GLU A 60 8.53 4.47 -13.24
N ASN A 61 7.55 5.20 -12.71
CA ASN A 61 6.59 5.97 -13.51
C ASN A 61 7.08 7.39 -13.87
N GLY A 62 8.32 7.74 -13.51
CA GLY A 62 8.95 9.01 -13.85
C GLY A 62 8.55 10.18 -12.95
N LEU A 63 7.96 9.92 -11.78
CA LEU A 63 7.61 10.96 -10.82
C LEU A 63 8.86 11.36 -10.00
N PRO A 64 9.12 12.66 -9.77
CA PRO A 64 10.24 13.09 -8.95
C PRO A 64 9.99 12.78 -7.47
N VAL A 65 10.74 11.84 -6.90
CA VAL A 65 10.60 11.43 -5.48
C VAL A 65 11.81 11.89 -4.66
N ILE A 66 11.53 12.47 -3.50
CA ILE A 66 12.52 12.71 -2.44
C ILE A 66 12.42 11.53 -1.48
N SER A 67 13.41 10.65 -1.51
CA SER A 67 13.47 9.45 -0.67
C SER A 67 13.54 9.76 0.81
N ASP A 68 13.03 8.84 1.65
CA ASP A 68 13.23 8.88 3.10
C ASP A 68 14.73 8.99 3.43
N ASN A 69 15.06 9.92 4.32
CA ASN A 69 16.42 10.22 4.76
C ASN A 69 16.79 9.50 6.06
N TYR A 70 15.90 8.66 6.60
CA TYR A 70 16.16 7.91 7.83
C TYR A 70 16.39 6.42 7.54
N LEU A 71 17.49 5.87 8.04
CA LEU A 71 17.61 4.43 8.26
C LEU A 71 16.99 4.07 9.60
N ARG A 72 15.99 3.21 9.59
CA ARG A 72 15.31 2.70 10.78
C ARG A 72 15.69 1.24 10.99
N GLY A 73 16.14 0.90 12.20
CA GLY A 73 16.54 -0.46 12.53
C GLY A 73 16.36 -0.77 14.01
N ALA A 74 16.32 -2.07 14.34
CA ALA A 74 16.38 -2.53 15.72
C ALA A 74 17.83 -2.84 16.07
N LEU A 75 18.41 -2.11 17.02
CA LEU A 75 19.72 -2.45 17.57
C LEU A 75 19.53 -3.23 18.88
N PRO A 76 20.29 -4.32 19.10
CA PRO A 76 20.29 -5.01 20.37
C PRO A 76 20.83 -4.05 21.43
N THR A 77 20.12 -3.91 22.54
CA THR A 77 20.48 -2.96 23.60
C THR A 77 21.63 -3.45 24.49
N GLY A 78 22.16 -4.65 24.22
CA GLY A 78 23.06 -5.38 25.11
C GLY A 78 22.37 -5.96 26.34
N LEU A 79 21.09 -5.62 26.58
CA LEU A 79 20.27 -6.18 27.64
C LEU A 79 19.47 -7.37 27.12
N SER A 80 19.21 -8.33 27.98
CA SER A 80 18.36 -9.48 27.67
C SER A 80 17.25 -9.58 28.70
N THR A 81 16.04 -9.92 28.24
CA THR A 81 14.88 -10.16 29.10
C THR A 81 14.66 -11.65 29.25
N THR A 82 14.39 -12.11 30.47
CA THR A 82 14.07 -13.51 30.76
C THR A 82 12.58 -13.73 30.55
N VAL A 83 12.23 -14.62 29.64
CA VAL A 83 10.86 -15.00 29.34
C VAL A 83 10.59 -16.36 29.97
N HIS A 84 9.56 -16.43 30.82
CA HIS A 84 9.07 -17.67 31.40
C HIS A 84 7.90 -18.19 30.57
N SER A 85 8.07 -19.38 30.00
CA SER A 85 7.03 -20.22 29.43
C SER A 85 6.65 -21.30 30.44
N PRO A 86 5.44 -21.89 30.38
CA PRO A 86 5.02 -22.97 31.28
C PRO A 86 6.04 -24.10 31.43
N ASP A 87 6.79 -24.39 30.37
CA ASP A 87 7.69 -25.55 30.30
C ASP A 87 9.18 -25.18 30.25
N THR A 88 9.52 -23.89 30.12
CA THR A 88 10.92 -23.46 29.97
C THR A 88 11.13 -21.99 30.29
N THR A 89 12.37 -21.63 30.63
CA THR A 89 12.81 -20.24 30.77
C THR A 89 13.92 -19.99 29.76
N PHE A 90 13.79 -18.95 28.95
CA PHE A 90 14.81 -18.58 27.97
C PHE A 90 15.03 -17.07 27.97
N THR A 91 16.24 -16.67 27.60
CA THR A 91 16.63 -15.25 27.56
C THR A 91 16.52 -14.73 26.14
N VAL A 92 15.85 -13.60 25.96
CA VAL A 92 15.66 -12.95 24.65
C VAL A 92 16.35 -11.59 24.67
N PRO A 93 17.19 -11.25 23.67
CA PRO A 93 17.78 -9.92 23.59
C PRO A 93 16.69 -8.85 23.48
N GLN A 94 16.83 -7.78 24.24
CA GLN A 94 16.01 -6.59 24.07
C GLN A 94 16.55 -5.76 22.89
N PHE A 95 15.64 -5.24 22.09
CA PHE A 95 15.96 -4.36 20.97
C PHE A 95 15.35 -2.98 21.21
N HIS A 96 16.08 -1.93 20.85
CA HIS A 96 15.53 -0.58 20.76
C HIS A 96 15.50 -0.13 19.31
N SER A 97 14.43 0.57 18.91
CA SER A 97 14.36 1.21 17.60
C SER A 97 15.32 2.38 17.55
N VAL A 98 16.23 2.38 16.57
CA VAL A 98 17.12 3.50 16.27
C VAL A 98 16.77 4.05 14.90
N SER A 99 16.80 5.38 14.79
CA SER A 99 16.73 6.10 13.52
C SER A 99 18.03 6.87 13.31
N LEU A 100 18.73 6.58 12.22
CA LEU A 100 19.90 7.35 11.79
C LEU A 100 19.50 8.21 10.60
N GLN A 101 19.63 9.53 10.73
CA GLN A 101 19.45 10.44 9.62
C GLN A 101 20.69 10.39 8.71
N LEU A 102 20.50 10.08 7.43
CA LEU A 102 21.56 9.99 6.42
C LEU A 102 21.88 11.34 5.78
N PHE A 103 20.87 12.19 5.60
CA PHE A 103 20.99 13.51 4.98
C PHE A 103 19.88 14.46 5.47
N ASP A 104 20.07 15.76 5.25
CA ASP A 104 19.11 16.79 5.65
C ASP A 104 17.77 16.64 4.92
N ASP A 105 16.69 16.99 5.62
CA ASP A 105 15.35 16.99 5.05
C ASP A 105 15.24 18.03 3.93
N GLN A 106 14.89 17.56 2.73
CA GLN A 106 14.59 18.45 1.60
C GLN A 106 13.10 18.80 1.55
N PRO A 107 12.73 20.06 1.27
CA PRO A 107 11.34 20.43 1.07
C PRO A 107 10.80 19.78 -0.21
N ALA A 108 9.59 19.23 -0.12
CA ALA A 108 8.86 18.69 -1.26
C ALA A 108 7.68 19.60 -1.62
N ASP A 109 7.31 19.63 -2.89
CA ASP A 109 6.06 20.27 -3.33
C ASP A 109 4.83 19.52 -2.84
N TYR A 110 4.96 18.19 -2.72
CA TYR A 110 3.92 17.28 -2.31
C TYR A 110 4.36 16.34 -1.20
N ILE A 111 3.46 16.10 -0.24
CA ILE A 111 3.57 15.04 0.76
C ILE A 111 2.57 13.94 0.40
N LEU A 112 3.06 12.74 0.12
CA LEU A 112 2.22 11.55 -0.05
C LEU A 112 1.99 10.88 1.31
N ARG A 113 0.74 10.91 1.77
CA ARG A 113 0.28 10.17 2.94
C ARG A 113 -0.50 8.94 2.49
N TYR A 114 -0.28 7.81 3.14
CA TYR A 114 -0.99 6.58 2.81
C TYR A 114 -1.39 5.80 4.06
N GLU A 115 -2.43 5.00 3.90
CA GLU A 115 -2.94 4.07 4.88
C GLU A 115 -3.30 2.77 4.16
N TYR A 116 -2.96 1.63 4.75
CA TYR A 116 -3.26 0.35 4.15
C TYR A 116 -3.54 -0.72 5.20
N LYS A 117 -4.26 -1.75 4.79
CA LYS A 117 -4.39 -3.01 5.54
C LYS A 117 -4.05 -4.16 4.63
N SER A 118 -3.15 -5.03 5.09
CA SER A 118 -2.84 -6.28 4.39
C SER A 118 -4.05 -7.21 4.41
N ALA A 119 -4.34 -7.86 3.28
CA ALA A 119 -5.34 -8.91 3.20
C ALA A 119 -4.91 -10.19 3.92
N ASP A 120 -3.60 -10.40 4.04
CA ASP A 120 -3.00 -11.56 4.69
C ASP A 120 -1.97 -11.08 5.73
N ALA A 121 -2.17 -11.43 6.99
CA ALA A 121 -1.35 -10.94 8.11
C ALA A 121 0.13 -11.34 8.02
N TYR A 122 0.46 -12.37 7.24
CA TYR A 122 1.78 -13.00 7.25
C TYR A 122 2.65 -12.67 6.02
N ASN A 123 2.05 -12.43 4.85
CA ASN A 123 2.81 -12.41 3.59
C ASN A 123 2.78 -11.07 2.84
N TYR A 124 2.00 -10.07 3.27
CA TYR A 124 1.89 -8.75 2.62
C TYR A 124 1.72 -8.81 1.09
N GLN A 125 1.09 -9.86 0.56
CA GLN A 125 1.00 -10.09 -0.88
C GLN A 125 -0.09 -9.25 -1.53
N ALA A 126 -1.12 -8.89 -0.78
CA ALA A 126 -2.28 -8.16 -1.28
C ALA A 126 -2.81 -7.20 -0.21
N PHE A 127 -3.43 -6.10 -0.66
CA PHE A 127 -4.14 -5.19 0.22
C PHE A 127 -5.60 -5.61 0.38
N SER A 128 -6.16 -5.50 1.58
CA SER A 128 -7.61 -5.40 1.76
C SER A 128 -8.08 -4.00 1.35
N TYR A 129 -7.33 -2.98 1.76
CA TYR A 129 -7.49 -1.61 1.28
C TYR A 129 -6.15 -0.89 1.22
N PHE A 130 -6.08 0.10 0.34
CA PHE A 130 -4.98 1.04 0.21
C PHE A 130 -5.54 2.41 -0.14
N ASN A 131 -5.26 3.40 0.70
CA ASN A 131 -5.69 4.77 0.53
C ASN A 131 -4.45 5.65 0.49
N ALA A 132 -4.33 6.48 -0.54
CA ALA A 132 -3.23 7.40 -0.72
C ALA A 132 -3.78 8.81 -1.00
N ARG A 133 -3.16 9.83 -0.39
CA ARG A 133 -3.51 11.24 -0.58
C ARG A 133 -2.25 12.07 -0.76
N LEU A 134 -2.24 12.84 -1.83
CA LEU A 134 -1.18 13.78 -2.14
C LEU A 134 -1.56 15.16 -1.62
N VAL A 135 -0.80 15.67 -0.66
CA VAL A 135 -1.01 16.96 0.00
C VAL A 135 -0.05 17.98 -0.59
N ASN A 136 -0.57 19.09 -1.10
CA ASN A 136 0.21 20.23 -1.54
C ASN A 136 0.81 20.96 -0.33
N THR A 137 2.13 21.06 -0.25
CA THR A 137 2.80 21.62 0.93
C THR A 137 2.62 23.13 1.08
N ARG A 138 2.30 23.82 -0.02
CA ARG A 138 2.07 25.27 -0.02
C ARG A 138 0.67 25.64 0.46
N THR A 139 -0.34 24.89 0.03
CA THR A 139 -1.75 25.20 0.29
C THR A 139 -2.36 24.34 1.40
N GLY A 140 -1.76 23.18 1.70
CA GLY A 140 -2.33 22.16 2.58
C GLY A 140 -3.50 21.38 1.98
N SER A 141 -3.86 21.63 0.71
CA SER A 141 -4.96 20.95 0.01
C SER A 141 -4.57 19.56 -0.47
N PHE A 142 -5.57 18.70 -0.66
CA PHE A 142 -5.39 17.45 -1.40
C PHE A 142 -5.44 17.72 -2.90
N ASP A 143 -4.34 17.45 -3.60
CA ASP A 143 -4.25 17.63 -5.05
C ASP A 143 -4.50 16.31 -5.80
N ALA A 144 -4.32 15.17 -5.15
CA ALA A 144 -4.72 13.87 -5.67
C ALA A 144 -5.09 12.91 -4.54
N SER A 145 -5.99 11.97 -4.82
CA SER A 145 -6.33 10.88 -3.91
C SER A 145 -6.61 9.60 -4.68
N PHE A 146 -6.15 8.49 -4.13
CA PHE A 146 -6.38 7.15 -4.63
C PHE A 146 -6.98 6.31 -3.50
N ILE A 147 -8.06 5.62 -3.80
CA ILE A 147 -8.74 4.73 -2.87
C ILE A 147 -8.86 3.38 -3.56
N PHE A 148 -8.40 2.34 -2.89
CA PHE A 148 -8.52 0.97 -3.34
C PHE A 148 -9.06 0.09 -2.21
N SER A 149 -9.99 -0.80 -2.54
CA SER A 149 -10.49 -1.84 -1.64
C SER A 149 -10.83 -3.11 -2.41
N GLN A 150 -10.57 -4.26 -1.82
CA GLN A 150 -10.98 -5.55 -2.38
C GLN A 150 -11.47 -6.50 -1.29
N GLY A 151 -12.41 -7.38 -1.67
CA GLY A 151 -12.94 -8.41 -0.79
C GLY A 151 -12.04 -9.64 -0.70
N HIS A 152 -12.44 -10.59 0.15
CA HIS A 152 -11.79 -11.90 0.25
C HIS A 152 -12.30 -12.83 -0.87
N GLY A 153 -11.79 -12.62 -2.10
CA GLY A 153 -12.08 -13.46 -3.27
C GLY A 153 -10.90 -14.35 -3.69
N LEU A 154 -11.14 -15.22 -4.68
CA LEU A 154 -10.13 -16.10 -5.30
C LEU A 154 -9.09 -15.33 -6.13
N GLU A 155 -9.50 -14.24 -6.77
CA GLU A 155 -8.60 -13.31 -7.48
C GLU A 155 -8.37 -12.08 -6.62
N ARG A 156 -7.13 -11.87 -6.18
CA ARG A 156 -6.70 -10.68 -5.42
C ARG A 156 -5.64 -9.96 -6.22
N ARG A 157 -5.75 -8.64 -6.30
CA ARG A 157 -4.65 -7.85 -6.83
C ARG A 157 -3.52 -7.82 -5.82
N SER A 158 -2.31 -8.03 -6.33
CA SER A 158 -1.11 -7.96 -5.52
C SER A 158 -0.83 -6.52 -5.09
N VAL A 159 -0.02 -6.36 -4.04
CA VAL A 159 0.50 -5.05 -3.63
C VAL A 159 1.11 -4.31 -4.82
N ASP A 160 1.98 -4.97 -5.58
CA ASP A 160 2.67 -4.33 -6.71
C ASP A 160 1.71 -3.92 -7.83
N GLN A 161 0.65 -4.69 -8.08
CA GLN A 161 -0.38 -4.28 -9.04
C GLN A 161 -1.11 -3.02 -8.60
N VAL A 162 -1.51 -2.94 -7.32
CA VAL A 162 -2.22 -1.77 -6.78
C VAL A 162 -1.31 -0.53 -6.76
N LEU A 163 -0.05 -0.69 -6.35
CA LEU A 163 0.92 0.41 -6.32
C LEU A 163 1.29 0.91 -7.72
N SER A 164 1.45 -0.01 -8.68
CA SER A 164 1.69 0.35 -10.08
C SER A 164 0.50 1.09 -10.69
N MET A 165 -0.75 0.68 -10.39
CA MET A 165 -1.94 1.41 -10.79
C MET A 165 -1.97 2.81 -10.22
N PHE A 166 -1.76 2.95 -8.91
CA PHE A 166 -1.69 4.24 -8.24
C PHE A 166 -0.61 5.17 -8.85
N ALA A 167 0.59 4.65 -9.12
CA ALA A 167 1.69 5.44 -9.67
C ALA A 167 1.41 5.88 -11.12
N ARG A 168 0.77 5.03 -11.95
CA ARG A 168 0.35 5.40 -13.32
C ARG A 168 -0.71 6.49 -13.32
N GLU A 169 -1.71 6.38 -12.46
CA GLU A 169 -2.77 7.39 -12.31
C GLU A 169 -2.19 8.76 -11.90
N LEU A 170 -1.24 8.77 -10.95
CA LEU A 170 -0.49 9.98 -10.59
C LEU A 170 0.33 10.51 -11.77
N ALA A 171 1.02 9.65 -12.50
CA ALA A 171 1.77 10.07 -13.70
C ALA A 171 0.87 10.54 -14.86
N GLY A 172 -0.45 10.35 -14.76
CA GLY A 172 -1.42 10.69 -15.80
C GLY A 172 -1.38 9.76 -17.00
N ARG A 173 -1.08 8.47 -16.79
CA ARG A 173 -0.95 7.43 -17.82
C ARG A 173 -2.04 6.37 -17.71
#